data_AF-B2J096-F1
#
_entry.id   AF-B2J096-F1
#
_cell.length_a   1.000
_cell.length_b   1.000
_cell.length_c   1.000
_cell.angle_alpha   90.00
_cell.angle_beta   90.00
_cell.angle_gamma   90.00
#
_symmetry.space_group_name_H-M   'P 1'
#
loop_
_entity.id
_entity.type
_entity.pdbx_description
1 polymer ?
#
loop_
_entity_poly.entity_id
_entity_poly.type
_entity_poly.pdbx_seq_one_letter_code
_entity_poly.pdbx_strand_id
1 'polypeptide(L)'
;MLEEFNTSYEELYTTIIDEHGRLITVPLRYALRREGKRAISEDKFLEIKRNKIPFKFIKIPDVPETKDFLRLSHAIRNVASFDIGSVNEDQGLMMKCVQLYWQFKAGLLPNMIYNLIPDSRLEGDLSQLMPSTAMKNLKIEATADKALYELLKYDLFDPETNGIKESSVIKKWADARGITFSFNHFEELFITILKQTFRDNIQNEMFRPNFSGSSKKTLRKNYRQFIKFITDCIEDKLKIKECENILFNMEWQGYPILALWELSHQNNSKEFVRLWKQYIKAHRALIKLIDSRVYWKNFIPYQKRKGTNNKEPIQGVLTEDGCISWVWC
;
A
#
# COMPACT_ATOMS: atom_id res chain seq x y z
N MET A 1 19.23 22.39 2.66
CA MET A 1 18.85 23.80 2.92
C MET A 1 17.49 24.06 2.30
N LEU A 2 16.55 24.63 3.07
CA LEU A 2 15.24 25.14 2.60
C LEU A 2 15.36 26.63 2.20
N GLU A 3 16.51 27.00 1.63
CA GLU A 3 16.82 28.38 1.27
C GLU A 3 16.37 28.60 -0.16
N GLU A 4 15.14 29.09 -0.29
CA GLU A 4 14.56 29.88 -1.40
C GLU A 4 13.03 29.69 -1.41
N PHE A 5 12.38 30.02 -0.28
CA PHE A 5 10.94 30.28 -0.31
C PHE A 5 10.75 31.78 -0.21
N ASN A 6 10.72 32.42 -1.38
CA ASN A 6 10.45 33.84 -1.56
C ASN A 6 9.15 34.26 -0.86
N THR A 7 9.13 35.52 -0.46
CA THR A 7 8.16 36.28 0.36
C THR A 7 6.68 36.22 -0.05
N SER A 8 6.27 35.52 -1.12
CA SER A 8 4.86 35.44 -1.55
C SER A 8 4.05 34.29 -0.92
N TYR A 9 4.66 33.47 -0.05
CA TYR A 9 3.97 32.35 0.62
C TYR A 9 3.44 32.69 2.03
N GLU A 10 3.59 33.95 2.48
CA GLU A 10 3.18 34.35 3.83
C GLU A 10 1.66 34.41 4.01
N GLU A 11 0.90 34.66 2.93
CA GLU A 11 -0.56 34.84 2.97
C GLU A 11 -1.35 33.61 2.50
N LEU A 12 -0.68 32.56 2.01
CA LEU A 12 -1.34 31.36 1.53
C LEU A 12 -1.60 30.38 2.68
N TYR A 13 -2.85 29.94 2.81
CA TYR A 13 -3.26 28.91 3.76
C TYR A 13 -3.50 27.58 3.06
N THR A 14 -3.26 26.49 3.78
CA THR A 14 -3.51 25.13 3.32
C THR A 14 -4.07 24.27 4.44
N THR A 15 -4.84 23.25 4.08
CA THR A 15 -5.40 22.29 5.03
C THR A 15 -4.49 21.07 5.11
N ILE A 16 -4.06 20.74 6.33
CA ILE A 16 -3.23 19.56 6.62
C ILE A 16 -3.86 18.71 7.71
N ILE A 17 -3.38 17.48 7.86
CA ILE A 17 -3.73 16.61 8.98
C ILE A 17 -2.69 16.79 10.10
N ASP A 18 -3.13 17.15 11.30
CA ASP A 18 -2.28 17.27 12.49
C ASP A 18 -1.81 15.91 13.02
N GLU A 19 -1.01 15.91 14.08
CA GLU A 19 -0.48 14.69 14.71
C GLU A 19 -1.57 13.81 15.36
N HIS A 20 -2.76 14.37 15.59
CA HIS A 20 -3.93 13.66 16.11
C HIS A 20 -4.89 13.23 15.00
N GLY A 21 -4.53 13.37 13.73
CA GLY A 21 -5.38 12.98 12.61
C GLY A 21 -6.49 14.00 12.30
N ARG A 22 -6.47 15.19 12.89
CA ARG A 22 -7.48 16.24 12.70
C ARG A 22 -7.08 17.16 11.56
N LEU A 23 -8.07 17.61 10.78
CA LEU A 23 -7.86 18.62 9.74
C LEU A 23 -7.71 19.99 10.38
N ILE A 24 -6.63 20.68 10.04
CA ILE A 24 -6.35 22.06 10.48
C ILE A 24 -5.92 22.90 9.28
N THR A 25 -6.33 24.16 9.27
CA THR A 25 -5.89 25.14 8.26
C THR A 25 -4.74 25.95 8.84
N VAL A 26 -3.62 25.97 8.13
CA VAL A 26 -2.37 26.58 8.59
C VAL A 26 -1.72 27.38 7.46
N PRO A 27 -0.84 28.35 7.77
CA PRO A 27 -0.03 28.99 6.75
C PRO A 27 0.81 27.96 5.98
N LEU A 28 0.91 28.10 4.66
CA LEU A 28 1.63 27.19 3.78
C LEU A 28 3.09 27.03 4.23
N ARG A 29 3.76 28.12 4.64
CA ARG A 29 5.11 28.09 5.22
C ARG A 29 5.25 27.15 6.43
N TYR A 30 4.21 27.04 7.26
CA TYR A 30 4.20 26.15 8.40
C TYR A 30 4.13 24.69 7.94
N ALA A 31 3.24 24.38 6.99
CA ALA A 31 3.15 23.06 6.39
C ALA A 31 4.48 22.65 5.73
N LEU A 32 5.13 23.55 4.99
CA LEU A 32 6.45 23.33 4.38
C LEU A 32 7.52 22.98 5.42
N ARG A 33 7.63 23.78 6.48
CA ARG A 33 8.61 23.55 7.55
C ARG A 33 8.34 22.23 8.28
N ARG A 34 7.06 21.90 8.52
CA ARG A 34 6.68 20.64 9.18
C ARG A 34 7.07 19.43 8.35
N GLU A 35 6.75 19.41 7.06
CA GLU A 35 7.12 18.31 6.16
C GLU A 35 8.64 18.20 5.97
N GLY A 36 9.34 19.34 5.87
CA GLY A 36 10.81 19.36 5.84
C GLY A 36 11.45 18.76 7.10
N LYS A 37 10.97 19.14 8.29
CA LYS A 37 11.43 18.56 9.57
C LYS A 37 11.15 17.06 9.65
N ARG A 38 9.96 16.62 9.21
CA ARG A 38 9.59 15.20 9.16
C ARG A 38 10.54 14.43 8.26
N ALA A 39 10.79 14.92 7.04
CA ALA A 39 11.67 14.25 6.09
C ALA A 39 13.11 14.13 6.61
N ILE A 40 13.63 15.15 7.30
CA ILE A 40 14.95 15.09 7.98
C ILE A 40 14.95 14.04 9.10
N SER A 41 13.89 13.99 9.91
CA SER A 41 13.77 13.01 11.00
C SER A 41 13.69 11.58 10.47
N GLU A 42 12.95 11.35 9.38
CA GLU A 42 12.87 10.05 8.70
C GLU A 42 14.23 9.63 8.16
N ASP A 43 14.95 10.52 7.49
CA ASP A 43 16.28 10.22 6.96
C ASP A 43 17.29 9.91 8.06
N LYS A 44 17.22 10.64 9.19
CA LYS A 44 18.05 10.35 10.37
C LYS A 44 17.74 8.97 10.98
N PHE A 45 16.46 8.60 11.07
CA PHE A 45 16.03 7.28 11.56
C PHE A 45 16.52 6.13 10.66
N LEU A 46 16.63 6.38 9.36
CA LEU A 46 17.12 5.43 8.36
C LEU A 46 18.64 5.54 8.09
N GLU A 47 19.34 6.39 8.85
CA GLU A 47 20.77 6.65 8.67
C GLU A 47 21.18 7.11 7.26
N ILE A 48 20.26 7.76 6.53
CA ILE A 48 20.48 8.25 5.17
C ILE A 48 20.91 9.72 5.19
N LYS A 49 21.93 10.07 4.41
CA LYS A 49 22.37 11.46 4.25
C LYS A 49 22.05 11.98 2.85
N ARG A 50 20.88 12.61 2.68
CA ARG A 50 20.50 13.28 1.43
C ARG A 50 20.83 14.78 1.49
N ASN A 51 21.34 15.31 0.38
CA ASN A 51 21.62 16.74 0.24
C ASN A 51 20.35 17.57 -0.05
N LYS A 52 19.36 16.96 -0.73
CA LYS A 52 18.10 17.59 -1.13
C LYS A 52 16.90 16.70 -0.79
N ILE A 53 15.78 17.33 -0.44
CA ILE A 53 14.50 16.65 -0.17
C ILE A 53 13.49 17.15 -1.21
N PRO A 54 13.15 16.34 -2.23
CA PRO A 54 12.19 16.75 -3.24
C PRO A 54 10.77 16.82 -2.66
N PHE A 55 10.00 17.82 -3.05
CA PHE A 55 8.60 17.99 -2.68
C PHE A 55 7.80 18.54 -3.87
N LYS A 56 6.49 18.24 -3.90
CA LYS A 56 5.55 18.79 -4.89
C LYS A 56 4.20 19.04 -4.22
N PHE A 57 3.61 20.20 -4.46
CA PHE A 57 2.26 20.52 -4.01
C PHE A 57 1.27 20.26 -5.12
N ILE A 58 0.12 19.70 -4.74
CA ILE A 58 -1.00 19.49 -5.63
C ILE A 58 -2.19 20.17 -4.96
N LYS A 59 -2.86 21.06 -5.70
CA LYS A 59 -4.11 21.67 -5.24
C LYS A 59 -5.23 20.65 -5.39
N ILE A 60 -5.99 20.45 -4.31
CA ILE A 60 -7.19 19.61 -4.30
C ILE A 60 -8.39 20.57 -4.22
N PRO A 61 -9.48 20.32 -4.97
CA PRO A 61 -10.70 21.13 -4.86
C PRO A 61 -11.24 21.13 -3.42
N ASP A 62 -11.94 22.20 -3.05
CA ASP A 62 -12.60 22.30 -1.74
C ASP A 62 -14.03 21.74 -1.85
N VAL A 63 -14.17 20.42 -1.73
CA VAL A 63 -15.44 19.67 -1.81
C VAL A 63 -15.54 18.70 -0.64
N PRO A 64 -16.75 18.23 -0.26
CA PRO A 64 -16.92 17.34 0.90
C PRO A 64 -16.00 16.10 0.89
N GLU A 65 -15.79 15.50 -0.29
CA GLU A 65 -14.95 14.33 -0.50
C GLU A 65 -13.45 14.59 -0.21
N THR A 66 -13.01 15.85 -0.21
CA THR A 66 -11.62 16.22 0.07
C THR A 66 -11.20 15.80 1.47
N LYS A 67 -12.11 15.84 2.43
CA LYS A 67 -11.83 15.38 3.79
C LYS A 67 -11.54 13.88 3.82
N ASP A 68 -12.35 13.08 3.15
CA ASP A 68 -12.18 11.62 3.12
C ASP A 68 -10.95 11.22 2.31
N PHE A 69 -10.70 11.89 1.19
CA PHE A 69 -9.45 11.78 0.43
C PHE A 69 -8.24 12.00 1.33
N LEU A 70 -8.18 13.13 2.05
CA LEU A 70 -7.03 13.47 2.88
C LEU A 70 -6.83 12.47 4.01
N ARG A 71 -7.92 12.03 4.66
CA ARG A 71 -7.87 11.01 5.73
C ARG A 71 -7.32 9.70 5.20
N LEU A 72 -7.83 9.20 4.07
CA LEU A 72 -7.39 7.95 3.47
C LEU A 72 -5.93 8.05 2.99
N SER A 73 -5.57 9.15 2.32
CA SER A 73 -4.17 9.44 1.92
C SER A 73 -3.23 9.41 3.11
N HIS A 74 -3.57 10.08 4.21
CA HIS A 74 -2.73 10.10 5.40
C HIS A 74 -2.61 8.70 6.03
N ALA A 75 -3.71 7.94 6.11
CA ALA A 75 -3.69 6.59 6.64
C ALA A 75 -2.80 5.65 5.80
N ILE A 76 -2.91 5.70 4.46
CA ILE A 76 -2.08 4.90 3.54
C ILE A 76 -0.60 5.32 3.64
N ARG A 77 -0.30 6.62 3.71
CA ARG A 77 1.07 7.14 3.86
C ARG A 77 1.76 6.53 5.07
N ASN A 78 1.02 6.36 6.17
CA ASN A 78 1.55 5.86 7.44
C ASN A 78 1.62 4.32 7.51
N VAL A 79 1.18 3.58 6.48
CA VAL A 79 1.31 2.12 6.45
C VAL A 79 2.77 1.69 6.45
N ALA A 80 3.64 2.35 5.68
CA ALA A 80 5.07 2.04 5.59
C ALA A 80 5.91 2.69 6.70
N SER A 81 5.41 2.63 7.94
CA SER A 81 6.18 3.01 9.12
C SER A 81 6.93 1.78 9.61
N PHE A 82 8.26 1.83 9.59
CA PHE A 82 9.09 0.73 10.07
C PHE A 82 9.27 0.83 11.59
N ASP A 83 9.10 -0.30 12.28
CA ASP A 83 9.28 -0.36 13.75
C ASP A 83 10.75 -0.39 14.17
N ILE A 84 11.64 -0.75 13.24
CA ILE A 84 13.08 -0.96 13.48
C ILE A 84 13.86 -0.14 12.45
N GLY A 85 14.92 0.55 12.89
CA GLY A 85 15.83 1.29 12.03
C GLY A 85 16.67 0.39 11.13
N SER A 86 17.38 0.98 10.18
CA SER A 86 18.30 0.26 9.30
C SER A 86 19.53 -0.27 10.06
N VAL A 87 20.04 -1.42 9.64
CA VAL A 87 21.28 -2.03 10.13
C VAL A 87 22.50 -1.57 9.31
N ASN A 88 22.27 -1.12 8.08
CA ASN A 88 23.28 -0.57 7.18
C ASN A 88 22.64 0.42 6.18
N GLU A 89 23.50 1.15 5.46
CA GLU A 89 23.06 2.18 4.50
C GLU A 89 22.18 1.62 3.37
N ASP A 90 22.52 0.45 2.81
CA ASP A 90 21.72 -0.17 1.74
C ASP A 90 20.30 -0.50 2.18
N GLN A 91 20.16 -1.01 3.41
CA GLN A 91 18.87 -1.28 4.00
C GLN A 91 18.10 0.03 4.22
N GLY A 92 18.78 1.07 4.73
CA GLY A 92 18.20 2.41 4.87
C GLY A 92 17.65 2.95 3.55
N LEU A 93 18.47 2.92 2.49
CA LEU A 93 18.07 3.35 1.14
C LEU A 93 16.86 2.57 0.61
N MET A 94 16.81 1.26 0.84
CA MET A 94 15.65 0.46 0.43
C MET A 94 14.40 0.78 1.25
N MET A 95 14.51 0.92 2.57
CA MET A 95 13.41 1.36 3.43
C MET A 95 12.85 2.69 2.94
N LYS A 96 13.71 3.62 2.51
CA LYS A 96 13.28 4.88 1.90
C LYS A 96 12.57 4.69 0.57
N CYS A 97 13.07 3.83 -0.31
CA CYS A 97 12.37 3.50 -1.56
C CYS A 97 10.95 2.96 -1.30
N VAL A 98 10.80 2.11 -0.28
CA VAL A 98 9.50 1.58 0.13
C VAL A 98 8.60 2.69 0.71
N GLN A 99 9.11 3.54 1.59
CA GLN A 99 8.35 4.68 2.12
C GLN A 99 7.86 5.61 1.01
N LEU A 100 8.75 5.96 0.07
CA LEU A 100 8.40 6.79 -1.09
C LEU A 100 7.31 6.09 -1.93
N TYR A 101 7.45 4.79 -2.19
CA TYR A 101 6.43 4.02 -2.91
C TYR A 101 5.04 4.13 -2.25
N TRP A 102 4.96 4.00 -0.92
CA TRP A 102 3.71 4.16 -0.19
C TRP A 102 3.20 5.61 -0.14
N GLN A 103 4.08 6.61 -0.15
CA GLN A 103 3.69 8.02 -0.33
C GLN A 103 3.06 8.27 -1.70
N PHE A 104 3.62 7.70 -2.77
CA PHE A 104 3.01 7.76 -4.10
C PHE A 104 1.65 7.04 -4.15
N LYS A 105 1.57 5.88 -3.50
CA LYS A 105 0.32 5.11 -3.35
C LYS A 105 -0.76 5.89 -2.60
N ALA A 106 -0.37 6.64 -1.56
CA ALA A 106 -1.24 7.51 -0.78
C ALA A 106 -1.82 8.68 -1.58
N GLY A 107 -1.18 9.10 -2.67
CA GLY A 107 -1.78 10.04 -3.63
C GLY A 107 -2.66 9.32 -4.65
N LEU A 108 -2.14 8.24 -5.25
CA LEU A 108 -2.80 7.57 -6.38
C LEU A 108 -4.09 6.87 -5.99
N LEU A 109 -4.07 6.01 -4.95
CA LEU A 109 -5.22 5.17 -4.60
C LEU A 109 -6.44 5.98 -4.16
N PRO A 110 -6.33 6.96 -3.23
CA PRO A 110 -7.44 7.84 -2.90
C PRO A 110 -7.95 8.62 -4.12
N ASN A 111 -7.06 9.05 -5.02
CA ASN A 111 -7.50 9.73 -6.24
C ASN A 111 -8.29 8.80 -7.17
N MET A 112 -7.94 7.51 -7.24
CA MET A 112 -8.74 6.53 -7.98
C MET A 112 -10.13 6.29 -7.35
N ILE A 113 -10.32 6.62 -6.07
CA ILE A 113 -11.59 6.44 -5.34
C ILE A 113 -12.45 7.71 -5.43
N TYR A 114 -11.88 8.89 -5.13
CA TYR A 114 -12.62 10.15 -5.04
C TYR A 114 -12.48 11.06 -6.27
N ASN A 115 -11.51 10.80 -7.15
CA ASN A 115 -11.29 11.52 -8.40
C ASN A 115 -11.18 13.06 -8.24
N LEU A 116 -10.36 13.50 -7.28
CA LEU A 116 -10.24 14.93 -6.91
C LEU A 116 -9.05 15.63 -7.57
N ILE A 117 -8.06 14.89 -8.02
CA ILE A 117 -6.91 15.40 -8.77
C ILE A 117 -7.18 15.09 -10.24
N PRO A 118 -7.54 16.09 -11.08
CA PRO A 118 -7.83 15.87 -12.49
C PRO A 118 -6.62 15.28 -13.24
N ASP A 119 -6.91 14.59 -14.35
CA ASP A 119 -5.92 13.81 -15.13
C ASP A 119 -4.63 14.60 -15.38
N SER A 120 -3.52 13.96 -15.08
CA SER A 120 -2.25 14.56 -14.72
C SER A 120 -1.45 15.20 -15.87
N ARG A 121 -2.07 15.38 -17.04
CA ARG A 121 -1.41 15.93 -18.23
C ARG A 121 -1.23 17.45 -18.19
N LEU A 122 -1.72 18.13 -17.16
CA LEU A 122 -1.80 19.60 -17.08
C LEU A 122 -1.06 20.19 -15.86
N GLU A 123 0.12 19.63 -15.52
CA GLU A 123 0.89 19.89 -14.28
C GLU A 123 0.48 18.99 -13.11
N GLY A 124 1.44 18.55 -12.30
CA GLY A 124 1.14 17.69 -11.14
C GLY A 124 1.38 16.19 -11.31
N ASP A 125 1.77 15.69 -12.50
CA ASP A 125 1.84 14.24 -12.74
C ASP A 125 2.81 13.50 -11.81
N LEU A 126 2.28 12.53 -11.07
CA LEU A 126 3.09 11.56 -10.33
C LEU A 126 3.97 10.75 -11.29
N SER A 127 3.56 10.60 -12.56
CA SER A 127 4.35 9.90 -13.59
C SER A 127 5.64 10.63 -13.98
N GLN A 128 5.72 11.95 -13.74
CA GLN A 128 6.97 12.70 -13.93
C GLN A 128 7.98 12.47 -12.79
N LEU A 129 7.51 11.97 -11.63
CA LEU A 129 8.32 11.78 -10.43
C LEU A 129 8.78 10.32 -10.23
N MET A 130 8.32 9.39 -11.07
CA MET A 130 8.63 7.97 -10.96
C MET A 130 8.97 7.38 -12.33
N PRO A 131 9.89 6.40 -12.40
CA PRO A 131 10.10 5.62 -13.61
C PRO A 131 8.79 5.01 -14.13
N SER A 132 8.57 5.02 -15.44
CA SER A 132 7.33 4.54 -16.07
C SER A 132 6.94 3.11 -15.68
N THR A 133 7.92 2.21 -15.52
CA THR A 133 7.72 0.85 -15.03
C THR A 133 7.23 0.83 -13.58
N ALA A 134 7.81 1.65 -12.70
CA ALA A 134 7.40 1.74 -11.31
C ALA A 134 5.97 2.31 -11.19
N MET A 135 5.63 3.32 -11.99
CA MET A 135 4.28 3.87 -12.06
C MET A 135 3.27 2.84 -12.57
N LYS A 136 3.62 2.04 -13.58
CA LYS A 136 2.78 0.95 -14.07
C LYS A 136 2.53 -0.12 -13.00
N ASN A 137 3.57 -0.48 -12.24
CA ASN A 137 3.45 -1.44 -11.16
C ASN A 137 2.55 -0.90 -10.03
N LEU A 138 2.77 0.36 -9.64
CA LEU A 138 1.96 1.06 -8.66
C LEU A 138 0.48 1.11 -9.05
N LYS A 139 0.17 1.39 -10.32
CA LYS A 139 -1.22 1.36 -10.84
C LYS A 139 -1.86 -0.02 -10.72
N ILE A 140 -1.10 -1.09 -10.97
CA ILE A 140 -1.61 -2.47 -10.83
C ILE A 140 -1.94 -2.76 -9.36
N GLU A 141 -1.07 -2.40 -8.41
CA GLU A 141 -1.34 -2.57 -6.98
C GLU A 141 -2.51 -1.70 -6.49
N ALA A 142 -2.53 -0.41 -6.82
CA ALA A 142 -3.61 0.48 -6.45
C ALA A 142 -4.97 0.02 -7.02
N THR A 143 -4.99 -0.61 -8.19
CA THR A 143 -6.22 -1.21 -8.74
C THR A 143 -6.70 -2.39 -7.91
N ALA A 144 -5.79 -3.24 -7.43
CA ALA A 144 -6.14 -4.37 -6.57
C ALA A 144 -6.67 -3.90 -5.21
N ASP A 145 -6.01 -2.93 -4.60
CA ASP A 145 -6.43 -2.35 -3.33
C ASP A 145 -7.76 -1.60 -3.43
N LYS A 146 -7.98 -0.85 -4.52
CA LYS A 146 -9.28 -0.21 -4.79
C LYS A 146 -10.40 -1.25 -4.88
N ALA A 147 -10.15 -2.37 -5.56
CA ALA A 147 -11.17 -3.41 -5.69
C ALA A 147 -11.50 -4.06 -4.33
N LEU A 148 -10.50 -4.24 -3.45
CA LEU A 148 -10.74 -4.68 -2.07
C LEU A 148 -11.51 -3.61 -1.28
N TYR A 149 -11.11 -2.35 -1.37
CA TYR A 149 -11.79 -1.22 -0.74
C TYR A 149 -13.27 -1.16 -1.11
N GLU A 150 -13.59 -1.31 -2.40
CA GLU A 150 -14.98 -1.31 -2.89
C GLU A 150 -15.80 -2.51 -2.38
N LEU A 151 -15.19 -3.70 -2.28
CA LEU A 151 -15.84 -4.87 -1.68
C LEU A 151 -16.12 -4.67 -0.19
N LEU A 152 -15.14 -4.17 0.57
CA LEU A 152 -15.32 -3.89 1.99
C LEU A 152 -16.39 -2.82 2.20
N LYS A 153 -16.35 -1.73 1.43
CA LYS A 153 -17.37 -0.69 1.48
C LYS A 153 -18.76 -1.25 1.17
N TYR A 154 -18.88 -2.10 0.15
CA TYR A 154 -20.16 -2.70 -0.23
C TYR A 154 -20.79 -3.54 0.89
N ASP A 155 -20.00 -4.37 1.57
CA ASP A 155 -20.52 -5.25 2.63
C ASP A 155 -20.67 -4.56 3.98
N LEU A 156 -19.70 -3.72 4.35
CA LEU A 156 -19.57 -3.16 5.70
C LEU A 156 -20.09 -1.75 5.87
N PHE A 157 -20.17 -0.92 4.83
CA PHE A 157 -20.51 0.50 5.04
C PHE A 157 -22.02 0.72 5.09
N ASP A 158 -22.47 1.42 6.12
CA ASP A 158 -23.82 1.95 6.24
C ASP A 158 -23.81 3.48 6.10
N PRO A 159 -24.39 4.04 5.01
CA PRO A 159 -24.44 5.49 4.79
C PRO A 159 -25.26 6.25 5.82
N GLU A 160 -26.26 5.63 6.46
CA GLU A 160 -27.16 6.32 7.40
C GLU A 160 -26.47 6.57 8.74
N THR A 161 -25.74 5.56 9.22
CA THR A 161 -25.00 5.63 10.48
C THR A 161 -23.56 6.10 10.31
N ASN A 162 -23.08 6.20 9.06
CA ASN A 162 -21.68 6.43 8.71
C ASN A 162 -20.75 5.43 9.44
N GLY A 163 -21.16 4.17 9.51
CA GLY A 163 -20.55 3.14 10.34
C GLY A 163 -20.60 1.75 9.73
N ILE A 164 -20.53 0.72 10.57
CA ILE A 164 -20.58 -0.68 10.16
C ILE A 164 -22.04 -1.14 10.03
N LYS A 165 -22.37 -1.73 8.88
CA LYS A 165 -23.66 -2.33 8.58
C LYS A 165 -23.87 -3.59 9.42
N GLU A 166 -24.92 -3.60 10.25
CA GLU A 166 -25.29 -4.78 11.06
C GLU A 166 -25.58 -6.04 10.24
N SER A 167 -26.05 -5.85 9.00
CA SER A 167 -26.30 -6.98 8.09
C SER A 167 -25.03 -7.50 7.39
N SER A 168 -23.84 -6.96 7.68
CA SER A 168 -22.58 -7.34 7.03
C SER A 168 -22.31 -8.84 7.14
N VAL A 169 -21.91 -9.43 6.02
CA VAL A 169 -21.53 -10.84 5.98
C VAL A 169 -20.18 -11.05 6.63
N ILE A 170 -19.23 -10.13 6.45
CA ILE A 170 -17.91 -10.20 7.09
C ILE A 170 -18.05 -10.20 8.63
N LYS A 171 -18.86 -9.28 9.18
CA LYS A 171 -19.09 -9.19 10.63
C LYS A 171 -19.71 -10.48 11.16
N LYS A 172 -20.82 -10.93 10.56
CA LYS A 172 -21.52 -12.17 10.96
C LYS A 172 -20.63 -13.42 10.83
N TRP A 173 -19.82 -13.49 9.79
CA TRP A 173 -18.89 -14.59 9.56
C TRP A 173 -17.80 -14.65 10.63
N ALA A 174 -17.28 -13.49 11.05
CA ALA A 174 -16.31 -13.38 12.14
C ALA A 174 -16.92 -13.79 13.48
N ASP A 175 -18.11 -13.27 13.79
CA ASP A 175 -18.85 -13.60 15.02
C ASP A 175 -19.14 -15.10 15.12
N ALA A 176 -19.58 -15.73 14.03
CA ALA A 176 -19.85 -17.17 13.97
C ALA A 176 -18.60 -18.05 14.21
N ARG A 177 -17.40 -17.47 14.10
CA ARG A 177 -16.11 -18.14 14.30
C ARG A 177 -15.40 -17.69 15.60
N GLY A 178 -16.08 -16.90 16.43
CA GLY A 178 -15.51 -16.36 17.67
C GLY A 178 -14.39 -15.35 17.44
N ILE A 179 -14.33 -14.73 16.26
CA ILE A 179 -13.33 -13.71 15.93
C ILE A 179 -13.89 -12.34 16.30
N THR A 180 -13.19 -11.60 17.16
CA THR A 180 -13.63 -10.27 17.61
C THR A 180 -13.52 -9.23 16.49
N PHE A 181 -14.66 -8.75 15.98
CA PHE A 181 -14.72 -7.63 15.05
C PHE A 181 -14.59 -6.29 15.81
N SER A 182 -13.42 -5.63 15.72
CA SER A 182 -13.08 -4.44 16.51
C SER A 182 -13.09 -3.12 15.74
N PHE A 183 -13.61 -3.11 14.51
CA PHE A 183 -13.61 -1.94 13.64
C PHE A 183 -14.92 -1.17 13.74
N ASN A 184 -14.83 0.16 13.79
CA ASN A 184 -16.00 1.05 13.80
C ASN A 184 -16.35 1.58 12.40
N HIS A 185 -15.42 1.43 11.45
CA HIS A 185 -15.59 1.85 10.07
C HIS A 185 -14.84 0.91 9.11
N PHE A 186 -15.36 0.69 7.90
CA PHE A 186 -14.78 -0.26 6.94
C PHE A 186 -13.35 0.12 6.53
N GLU A 187 -13.03 1.42 6.50
CA GLU A 187 -11.69 1.91 6.21
C GLU A 187 -10.67 1.48 7.26
N GLU A 188 -11.07 1.30 8.52
CA GLU A 188 -10.17 0.84 9.59
C GLU A 188 -9.70 -0.59 9.32
N LEU A 189 -10.63 -1.46 8.89
CA LEU A 189 -10.30 -2.81 8.43
C LEU A 189 -9.40 -2.76 7.19
N PHE A 190 -9.75 -1.93 6.20
CA PHE A 190 -8.95 -1.77 4.99
C PHE A 190 -7.50 -1.38 5.29
N ILE A 191 -7.29 -0.36 6.14
CA ILE A 191 -5.96 0.10 6.55
C ILE A 191 -5.24 -0.97 7.38
N THR A 192 -5.96 -1.72 8.22
CA THR A 192 -5.39 -2.84 8.98
C THR A 192 -4.84 -3.93 8.05
N ILE A 193 -5.59 -4.30 7.01
CA ILE A 193 -5.14 -5.26 5.99
C ILE A 193 -3.86 -4.77 5.31
N LEU A 194 -3.82 -3.49 4.91
CA LEU A 194 -2.62 -2.91 4.28
C LEU A 194 -1.41 -2.94 5.22
N LYS A 195 -1.59 -2.61 6.51
CA LYS A 195 -0.54 -2.65 7.53
C LYS A 195 0.00 -4.05 7.77
N GLN A 196 -0.89 -5.03 7.95
CA GLN A 196 -0.46 -6.41 8.12
C GLN A 196 0.28 -6.90 6.85
N THR A 197 -0.24 -6.58 5.66
CA THR A 197 0.37 -6.99 4.38
C THR A 197 1.77 -6.39 4.22
N PHE A 198 1.95 -5.13 4.58
CA PHE A 198 3.26 -4.46 4.61
C PHE A 198 4.21 -5.14 5.60
N ARG A 199 3.74 -5.38 6.84
CA ARG A 199 4.54 -6.03 7.88
C ARG A 199 5.02 -7.41 7.43
N ASP A 200 4.12 -8.24 6.93
CA ASP A 200 4.42 -9.63 6.60
C ASP A 200 5.31 -9.74 5.36
N ASN A 201 5.01 -8.98 4.31
CA ASN A 201 5.70 -9.14 3.03
C ASN A 201 6.97 -8.30 2.89
N ILE A 202 7.09 -7.21 3.65
CA ILE A 202 8.22 -6.28 3.54
C ILE A 202 9.04 -6.26 4.83
N GLN A 203 8.45 -5.84 5.95
CA GLN A 203 9.22 -5.64 7.18
C GLN A 203 9.80 -6.96 7.70
N ASN A 204 8.95 -7.96 7.94
CA ASN A 204 9.38 -9.26 8.46
C ASN A 204 10.40 -9.95 7.55
N GLU A 205 10.23 -9.85 6.23
CA GLU A 205 11.17 -10.45 5.27
C GLU A 205 12.49 -9.69 5.18
N MET A 206 12.48 -8.35 5.26
CA MET A 206 13.69 -7.54 5.22
C MET A 206 14.57 -7.75 6.46
N PHE A 207 13.96 -7.98 7.63
CA PHE A 207 14.66 -8.17 8.91
C PHE A 207 14.90 -9.65 9.28
N ARG A 208 14.66 -10.59 8.38
CA ARG A 208 14.84 -12.03 8.66
C ARG A 208 16.33 -12.43 8.58
N PRO A 209 16.96 -12.92 9.67
CA PRO A 209 18.39 -13.24 9.70
C PRO A 209 18.80 -14.37 8.75
N ASN A 210 17.88 -15.27 8.40
CA ASN A 210 18.08 -16.35 7.46
C ASN A 210 16.85 -16.46 6.56
N PHE A 211 16.87 -15.75 5.43
CA PHE A 211 15.81 -15.86 4.43
C PHE A 211 15.88 -17.24 3.75
N SER A 212 15.11 -18.20 4.26
CA SER A 212 14.82 -19.48 3.59
C SER A 212 13.62 -19.36 2.64
N GLY A 213 13.20 -18.13 2.32
CA GLY A 213 11.90 -17.83 1.75
C GLY A 213 11.56 -18.74 0.59
N SER A 214 10.30 -19.19 0.60
CA SER A 214 9.67 -19.88 -0.52
C SER A 214 10.12 -19.23 -1.82
N SER A 215 10.70 -20.01 -2.73
CA SER A 215 11.17 -19.46 -4.01
C SER A 215 10.09 -18.59 -4.62
N LYS A 216 10.40 -17.45 -5.24
CA LYS A 216 9.36 -16.59 -5.84
C LYS A 216 8.49 -17.33 -6.89
N LYS A 217 8.99 -18.45 -7.43
CA LYS A 217 8.22 -19.44 -8.21
C LYS A 217 7.13 -20.11 -7.37
N THR A 218 7.44 -20.51 -6.15
CA THR A 218 6.48 -20.97 -5.12
C THR A 218 5.49 -19.87 -4.77
N LEU A 219 5.92 -18.64 -4.47
CA LEU A 219 4.99 -17.53 -4.19
C LEU A 219 4.02 -17.28 -5.34
N ARG A 220 4.53 -17.24 -6.58
CA ARG A 220 3.69 -17.09 -7.78
C ARG A 220 2.75 -18.27 -7.98
N LYS A 221 3.18 -19.50 -7.67
CA LYS A 221 2.35 -20.71 -7.73
C LYS A 221 1.24 -20.65 -6.68
N ASN A 222 1.58 -20.35 -5.43
CA ASN A 222 0.65 -20.24 -4.31
C ASN A 222 -0.37 -19.13 -4.58
N TYR A 223 0.07 -17.97 -5.08
CA TYR A 223 -0.84 -16.89 -5.43
C TYR A 223 -1.76 -17.25 -6.60
N ARG A 224 -1.29 -17.98 -7.62
CA ARG A 224 -2.15 -18.54 -8.66
C ARG A 224 -3.16 -19.55 -8.11
N GLN A 225 -2.77 -20.36 -7.13
CA GLN A 225 -3.65 -21.31 -6.47
C GLN A 225 -4.73 -20.58 -5.65
N PHE A 226 -4.35 -19.54 -4.90
CA PHE A 226 -5.29 -18.61 -4.26
C PHE A 226 -6.30 -18.03 -5.26
N ILE A 227 -5.84 -17.51 -6.41
CA ILE A 227 -6.74 -17.01 -7.45
C ILE A 227 -7.68 -18.11 -7.96
N LYS A 228 -7.17 -19.33 -8.16
CA LYS A 228 -8.01 -20.46 -8.60
C LYS A 228 -9.08 -20.78 -7.55
N PHE A 229 -8.71 -20.77 -6.27
CA PHE A 229 -9.60 -21.01 -5.14
C PHE A 229 -10.75 -20.01 -5.12
N ILE A 230 -10.47 -18.70 -5.13
CA ILE A 230 -11.52 -17.66 -5.10
C ILE A 230 -12.34 -17.55 -6.41
N THR A 231 -11.96 -18.31 -7.44
CA THR A 231 -12.69 -18.41 -8.72
C THR A 231 -13.40 -19.75 -8.91
N ASP A 232 -13.42 -20.58 -7.86
CA ASP A 232 -14.05 -21.90 -7.83
C ASP A 232 -13.54 -22.85 -8.94
N CYS A 233 -12.30 -22.63 -9.36
CA CYS A 233 -11.61 -23.43 -10.37
C CYS A 233 -10.79 -24.57 -9.74
N ILE A 234 -11.11 -24.94 -8.49
CA ILE A 234 -10.49 -26.06 -7.77
C ILE A 234 -11.59 -27.05 -7.43
N GLU A 235 -11.55 -28.23 -8.06
CA GLU A 235 -12.51 -29.32 -7.80
C GLU A 235 -12.07 -30.19 -6.60
N ASP A 236 -10.79 -30.13 -6.24
CA ASP A 236 -10.18 -30.94 -5.19
C ASP A 236 -10.47 -30.37 -3.79
N LYS A 237 -11.32 -31.07 -3.03
CA LYS A 237 -11.72 -30.71 -1.66
C LYS A 237 -10.56 -30.52 -0.69
N LEU A 238 -9.48 -31.30 -0.83
CA LEU A 238 -8.30 -31.15 0.05
C LEU A 238 -7.59 -29.82 -0.22
N LYS A 239 -7.47 -29.43 -1.50
CA LYS A 239 -6.87 -28.16 -1.89
C LYS A 239 -7.71 -26.95 -1.50
N ILE A 240 -9.04 -27.08 -1.53
CA ILE A 240 -9.97 -26.05 -1.00
C ILE A 240 -9.66 -25.82 0.47
N LYS A 241 -9.66 -26.89 1.29
CA LYS A 241 -9.37 -26.79 2.73
C LYS A 241 -7.97 -26.25 3.03
N GLU A 242 -6.98 -26.59 2.22
CA GLU A 242 -5.63 -26.01 2.32
C GLU A 242 -5.66 -24.50 2.10
N CYS A 243 -6.36 -24.02 1.07
CA CYS A 243 -6.48 -22.59 0.78
C CYS A 243 -7.26 -21.84 1.88
N GLU A 244 -8.34 -22.45 2.39
CA GLU A 244 -9.11 -21.91 3.52
C GLU A 244 -8.23 -21.73 4.75
N ASN A 245 -7.46 -22.76 5.11
CA ASN A 245 -6.54 -22.70 6.25
C ASN A 245 -5.46 -21.63 6.07
N ILE A 246 -4.91 -21.48 4.86
CA ILE A 246 -3.92 -20.42 4.57
C ILE A 246 -4.54 -19.05 4.80
N LEU A 247 -5.72 -18.77 4.23
CA LEU A 247 -6.38 -17.48 4.41
C LEU A 247 -6.79 -17.25 5.86
N PHE A 248 -7.24 -18.28 6.57
CA PHE A 248 -7.58 -18.17 7.98
C PHE A 248 -6.36 -17.79 8.83
N ASN A 249 -5.19 -18.36 8.53
CA ASN A 249 -3.93 -18.03 9.22
C ASN A 249 -3.37 -16.65 8.84
N MET A 250 -3.88 -16.02 7.79
CA MET A 250 -3.55 -14.63 7.41
C MET A 250 -4.42 -13.60 8.15
N GLU A 251 -5.26 -14.05 9.08
CA GLU A 251 -6.12 -13.22 9.92
C GLU A 251 -6.98 -12.23 9.11
N TRP A 252 -7.02 -10.95 9.49
CA TRP A 252 -7.82 -9.93 8.82
C TRP A 252 -7.47 -9.70 7.35
N GLN A 253 -6.29 -10.13 6.88
CA GLN A 253 -6.00 -10.16 5.44
C GLN A 253 -6.84 -11.21 4.69
N GLY A 254 -7.17 -12.33 5.35
CA GLY A 254 -7.88 -13.45 4.74
C GLY A 254 -9.34 -13.58 5.15
N TYR A 255 -9.72 -13.19 6.36
CA TYR A 255 -11.09 -13.31 6.88
C TYR A 255 -12.15 -12.67 5.96
N PRO A 256 -11.98 -11.42 5.48
CA PRO A 256 -12.95 -10.83 4.58
C PRO A 256 -13.06 -11.59 3.25
N ILE A 257 -11.95 -12.14 2.75
CA ILE A 257 -11.94 -12.91 1.51
C ILE A 257 -12.71 -14.22 1.70
N LEU A 258 -12.52 -14.91 2.82
CA LEU A 258 -13.27 -16.14 3.14
C LEU A 258 -14.76 -15.86 3.27
N ALA A 259 -15.14 -14.82 4.03
CA ALA A 259 -16.53 -14.45 4.22
C ALA A 259 -17.23 -14.09 2.90
N LEU A 260 -16.58 -13.29 2.05
CA LEU A 260 -17.15 -12.88 0.76
C LEU A 260 -17.11 -13.99 -0.29
N TRP A 261 -16.16 -14.92 -0.21
CA TRP A 261 -16.12 -16.11 -1.06
C TRP A 261 -17.26 -17.08 -0.71
N GLU A 262 -17.54 -17.32 0.57
CA GLU A 262 -18.73 -18.09 0.98
C GLU A 262 -20.02 -17.40 0.47
N LEU A 263 -20.08 -16.07 0.56
CA LEU A 263 -21.20 -15.29 0.03
C LEU A 263 -21.36 -15.42 -1.48
N SER A 264 -20.26 -15.50 -2.25
CA SER A 264 -20.33 -15.59 -3.71
C SER A 264 -21.01 -16.85 -4.22
N HIS A 265 -21.12 -17.88 -3.37
CA HIS A 265 -21.85 -19.11 -3.67
C HIS A 265 -23.36 -19.01 -3.37
N GLN A 266 -23.77 -18.04 -2.55
CA GLN A 266 -25.12 -17.93 -2.02
C GLN A 266 -25.86 -16.71 -2.57
N ASN A 267 -25.14 -15.65 -2.93
CA ASN A 267 -25.69 -14.36 -3.29
C ASN A 267 -25.56 -14.08 -4.79
N ASN A 268 -26.71 -13.86 -5.44
CA ASN A 268 -26.81 -13.52 -6.86
C ASN A 268 -27.01 -12.02 -7.12
N SER A 269 -26.74 -11.16 -6.13
CA SER A 269 -26.76 -9.70 -6.30
C SER A 269 -25.84 -9.30 -7.45
N LYS A 270 -26.41 -8.66 -8.48
CA LYS A 270 -25.67 -8.21 -9.67
C LYS A 270 -24.48 -7.33 -9.32
N GLU A 271 -24.65 -6.48 -8.31
CA GLU A 271 -23.62 -5.54 -7.87
C GLU A 271 -22.47 -6.27 -7.16
N PHE A 272 -22.77 -7.18 -6.24
CA PHE A 272 -21.75 -8.00 -5.59
C PHE A 272 -20.96 -8.81 -6.61
N VAL A 273 -21.64 -9.49 -7.54
CA VAL A 273 -20.99 -10.28 -8.61
C VAL A 273 -20.08 -9.41 -9.47
N ARG A 274 -20.47 -8.16 -9.76
CA ARG A 274 -19.64 -7.20 -10.49
C ARG A 274 -18.37 -6.86 -9.71
N LEU A 275 -18.49 -6.49 -8.44
CA LEU A 275 -17.37 -6.13 -7.57
C LEU A 275 -16.41 -7.31 -7.35
N TRP A 276 -16.95 -8.51 -7.11
CA TRP A 276 -16.15 -9.74 -6.96
C TRP A 276 -15.34 -10.06 -8.21
N LYS A 277 -15.94 -9.94 -9.40
CA LYS A 277 -15.24 -10.11 -10.68
C LYS A 277 -14.13 -9.05 -10.87
N GLN A 278 -14.36 -7.81 -10.46
CA GLN A 278 -13.35 -6.75 -10.51
C GLN A 278 -12.17 -7.06 -9.57
N TYR A 279 -12.45 -7.50 -8.35
CA TYR A 279 -11.45 -7.96 -7.38
C TYR A 279 -10.57 -9.09 -7.94
N ILE A 280 -11.19 -10.16 -8.45
CA ILE A 280 -10.49 -11.28 -9.09
C ILE A 280 -9.63 -10.79 -10.26
N LYS A 281 -10.17 -9.93 -11.13
CA LYS A 281 -9.44 -9.40 -12.29
C LYS A 281 -8.21 -8.59 -11.87
N ALA A 282 -8.37 -7.72 -10.88
CA ALA A 282 -7.28 -6.91 -10.35
C ALA A 282 -6.21 -7.77 -9.68
N HIS A 283 -6.62 -8.75 -8.88
CA HIS A 283 -5.69 -9.66 -8.21
C HIS A 283 -4.96 -10.59 -9.20
N ARG A 284 -5.60 -11.02 -10.30
CA ARG A 284 -4.90 -11.71 -11.40
C ARG A 284 -3.78 -10.86 -12.01
N ALA A 285 -3.94 -9.54 -12.07
CA ALA A 285 -2.90 -8.65 -12.59
C ALA A 285 -1.68 -8.57 -11.67
N LEU A 286 -1.85 -8.71 -10.35
CA LEU A 286 -0.75 -8.74 -9.36
C LEU A 286 0.26 -9.86 -9.62
N ILE A 287 -0.15 -10.97 -10.27
CA ILE A 287 0.77 -12.05 -10.69
C ILE A 287 1.93 -11.52 -11.55
N LYS A 288 1.73 -10.40 -12.27
CA LYS A 288 2.77 -9.75 -13.09
C LYS A 288 3.81 -9.03 -12.26
N LEU A 289 3.47 -8.62 -11.04
CA LEU A 289 4.32 -7.85 -10.14
C LEU A 289 5.19 -8.71 -9.23
N ILE A 290 4.90 -10.01 -9.14
CA ILE A 290 5.74 -10.96 -8.42
C ILE A 290 7.07 -11.09 -9.20
N ASP A 291 7.95 -10.11 -9.00
CA ASP A 291 9.22 -9.98 -9.70
C ASP A 291 10.22 -10.95 -9.09
N SER A 292 10.70 -11.87 -9.93
CA SER A 292 11.74 -12.84 -9.60
C SER A 292 13.13 -12.24 -9.34
N ARG A 293 13.34 -10.94 -9.60
CA ARG A 293 14.69 -10.39 -9.75
C ARG A 293 15.36 -9.97 -8.46
N VAL A 294 14.66 -9.37 -7.48
CA VAL A 294 15.28 -8.87 -6.23
C VAL A 294 14.92 -9.76 -5.03
N TYR A 295 15.85 -10.11 -4.14
CA TYR A 295 15.56 -10.84 -2.89
C TYR A 295 16.56 -10.49 -1.79
N TRP A 296 16.26 -10.86 -0.54
CA TRP A 296 17.08 -10.53 0.63
C TRP A 296 17.88 -11.73 1.12
N LYS A 297 19.12 -11.49 1.57
CA LYS A 297 19.91 -12.46 2.34
C LYS A 297 20.77 -11.69 3.33
N ASN A 298 20.66 -12.02 4.63
CA ASN A 298 21.41 -11.36 5.70
C ASN A 298 21.31 -9.83 5.62
N PHE A 299 20.10 -9.29 5.45
CA PHE A 299 19.82 -7.85 5.32
C PHE A 299 20.40 -7.17 4.06
N ILE A 300 21.02 -7.91 3.14
CA ILE A 300 21.57 -7.39 1.88
C ILE A 300 20.62 -7.72 0.72
N PRO A 301 20.29 -6.75 -0.16
CA PRO A 301 19.52 -7.01 -1.36
C PRO A 301 20.39 -7.65 -2.45
N TYR A 302 19.83 -8.63 -3.13
CA TYR A 302 20.46 -9.33 -4.25
C TYR A 302 19.58 -9.24 -5.47
N GLN A 303 20.20 -9.17 -6.65
CA GLN A 303 19.48 -9.25 -7.92
C GLN A 303 20.02 -10.36 -8.83
N LYS A 304 19.14 -10.94 -9.64
CA LYS A 304 19.53 -11.91 -10.68
C LYS A 304 20.09 -11.17 -11.91
N ARG A 305 21.33 -11.46 -12.30
CA ARG A 305 21.94 -10.85 -13.49
C ARG A 305 21.29 -11.36 -14.77
N LYS A 306 20.99 -10.46 -15.71
CA LYS A 306 20.31 -10.81 -16.96
C LYS A 306 21.12 -11.88 -17.72
N GLY A 307 20.47 -12.99 -18.08
CA GLY A 307 21.11 -14.09 -18.83
C GLY A 307 21.86 -15.12 -17.99
N THR A 308 21.92 -14.98 -16.66
CA THR A 308 22.58 -15.97 -15.77
C THR A 308 21.62 -16.47 -14.70
N ASN A 309 21.93 -17.59 -14.05
CA ASN A 309 21.26 -18.01 -12.81
C ASN A 309 21.95 -17.46 -11.55
N ASN A 310 23.03 -16.70 -11.73
CA ASN A 310 23.78 -16.12 -10.64
C ASN A 310 23.02 -14.95 -10.05
N LYS A 311 23.10 -14.90 -8.72
CA LYS A 311 22.48 -13.86 -7.91
C LYS A 311 23.61 -13.12 -7.23
N GLU A 312 23.71 -11.84 -7.50
CA GLU A 312 24.78 -10.98 -7.03
C GLU A 312 24.19 -9.91 -6.10
N PRO A 313 24.92 -9.49 -5.06
CA PRO A 313 24.49 -8.40 -4.21
C PRO A 313 24.40 -7.11 -5.05
N ILE A 314 23.46 -6.25 -4.69
CA ILE A 314 23.33 -4.90 -5.25
C ILE A 314 23.48 -3.88 -4.13
N GLN A 315 24.00 -2.71 -4.46
CA GLN A 315 24.19 -1.59 -3.54
C GLN A 315 23.35 -0.39 -3.97
N GLY A 316 22.82 0.34 -2.99
CA GLY A 316 22.17 1.62 -3.21
C GLY A 316 23.21 2.74 -3.30
N VAL A 317 23.09 3.60 -4.31
CA VAL A 317 23.90 4.81 -4.46
C VAL A 317 22.98 6.02 -4.54
N LEU A 318 23.21 6.98 -3.66
CA LEU A 318 22.56 8.29 -3.70
C LEU A 318 23.23 9.18 -4.74
N THR A 319 22.43 9.72 -5.66
CA THR A 319 22.91 10.76 -6.58
C THR A 319 22.95 12.12 -5.88
N GLU A 320 23.64 13.09 -6.49
CA GLU A 320 23.70 14.48 -5.99
C GLU A 320 22.30 15.13 -5.86
N ASP A 321 21.35 14.71 -6.69
CA ASP A 321 19.96 15.15 -6.67
C ASP A 321 19.11 14.46 -5.59
N GLY A 322 19.68 13.54 -4.82
CA GLY A 322 18.99 12.80 -3.77
C GLY A 322 18.17 11.61 -4.27
N CYS A 323 18.39 11.18 -5.51
CA CYS A 323 17.76 9.97 -6.08
C CYS A 323 18.53 8.72 -5.66
N ILE A 324 17.82 7.59 -5.49
CA ILE A 324 18.43 6.30 -5.15
C ILE A 324 18.56 5.48 -6.43
N SER A 325 19.77 5.03 -6.73
CA SER A 325 20.10 4.14 -7.84
C SER A 325 20.66 2.82 -7.31
N TRP A 326 20.39 1.71 -8.01
CA TRP A 326 20.88 0.39 -7.61
C TRP A 326 21.95 -0.09 -8.59
N VAL A 327 23.14 -0.41 -8.08
CA VAL A 327 24.30 -0.88 -8.87
C VAL A 327 24.74 -2.27 -8.40
N TRP A 328 25.43 -2.99 -9.28
CA TRP A 328 26.04 -4.29 -8.92
C TRP A 328 27.32 -4.05 -8.11
N CYS A 329 27.52 -4.87 -7.08
CA CYS A 329 28.76 -4.88 -6.30
C CYS A 329 29.87 -5.65 -7.01
#